data_AF-A0A449BXA7-F1
#
_entry.id   AF-A0A449BXA7-F1
#
_cell.length_a   1.000
_cell.length_b   1.000
_cell.length_c   1.000
_cell.angle_alpha   90.00
_cell.angle_beta   90.00
_cell.angle_gamma   90.00
#
_symmetry.space_group_name_H-M   'P 1'
#
loop_
_entity.id
_entity.type
_entity.pdbx_description
1 polymer ?
#
loop_
_entity_poly.entity_id
_entity_poly.type
_entity_poly.pdbx_seq_one_letter_code
_entity_poly.pdbx_strand_id
1 'polypeptide(L)'
;MANPSCDIKDVYKEISTIDGYFGVEYQTGIIEHAKGPILNYCPYNNTFGYSYCSNYLHKASSGVINLLENLKKYNLEYDKLAEYAILLLSYKLNQHLEHKSTDLNKFYTTYIEKNNHYNKKINGDNGPTYKDIINTKKDLMNIKEMSKFNGLFSILFSFYNEINKNKWNCENHSTKAKEFIKNFEELNNDSNINRNTSYSKLLSTLSDDYNNLKNKCTDFPSLPKIKTPPSTLIPVLSTFPVIPVFLGVAYKVNNKELKL
;
A
#
# COMPACT_ATOMS: atom_id res chain seq x y z
N MET A 1 12.92 -16.01 -17.24
CA MET A 1 11.68 -15.56 -17.93
C MET A 1 11.14 -14.40 -17.12
N ALA A 2 11.09 -13.20 -17.70
CA ALA A 2 10.51 -12.05 -17.01
C ALA A 2 9.02 -12.34 -16.78
N ASN A 3 8.57 -12.32 -15.52
CA ASN A 3 7.15 -12.35 -15.21
C ASN A 3 6.46 -11.22 -15.99
N PRO A 4 5.26 -11.44 -16.56
CA PRO A 4 4.52 -10.35 -17.18
C PRO A 4 4.39 -9.24 -16.15
N SER A 5 4.84 -8.04 -16.53
CA SER A 5 4.58 -6.80 -15.78
C SER A 5 3.11 -6.83 -15.37
N CYS A 6 2.83 -6.85 -14.07
CA CYS A 6 1.47 -6.78 -13.56
C CYS A 6 0.75 -5.58 -14.20
N ASP A 7 -0.37 -5.82 -14.90
CA ASP A 7 -1.23 -4.74 -15.34
C ASP A 7 -1.99 -4.23 -14.12
N ILE A 8 -1.79 -2.96 -13.77
CA ILE A 8 -2.51 -2.26 -12.71
C ILE A 8 -4.04 -2.42 -12.85
N LYS A 9 -4.54 -2.59 -14.08
CA LYS A 9 -5.94 -2.92 -14.37
C LYS A 9 -6.40 -4.19 -13.65
N ASP A 10 -5.58 -5.23 -13.62
CA ASP A 10 -5.90 -6.50 -12.98
C ASP A 10 -5.88 -6.40 -11.45
N VAL A 11 -4.97 -5.59 -10.88
CA VAL A 11 -4.96 -5.28 -9.44
C VAL A 11 -6.28 -4.62 -9.03
N TYR A 12 -6.70 -3.59 -9.76
CA TYR A 12 -7.96 -2.92 -9.48
C TYR A 12 -9.18 -3.81 -9.76
N LYS A 13 -9.07 -4.80 -10.65
CA LYS A 13 -10.12 -5.80 -10.87
C LYS A 13 -10.32 -6.69 -9.63
N GLU A 14 -9.24 -7.12 -8.99
CA GLU A 14 -9.34 -7.87 -7.72
C GLU A 14 -9.88 -6.99 -6.58
N ILE A 15 -9.38 -5.75 -6.46
CA ILE A 15 -9.90 -4.79 -5.47
C ILE A 15 -11.42 -4.61 -5.67
N SER A 16 -11.88 -4.48 -6.91
CA SER A 16 -13.30 -4.36 -7.28
C SER A 16 -14.12 -5.59 -6.90
N THR A 17 -13.54 -6.76 -7.13
CA THR A 17 -14.17 -8.04 -6.79
C THR A 17 -14.40 -8.14 -5.28
N ILE A 18 -13.41 -7.75 -4.49
CA ILE A 18 -13.48 -7.80 -3.02
C ILE A 18 -14.34 -6.67 -2.44
N ASP A 19 -14.29 -5.47 -3.02
CA ASP A 19 -15.21 -4.38 -2.68
C ASP A 19 -16.68 -4.81 -2.83
N GLY A 20 -16.99 -5.58 -3.88
CA GLY A 20 -18.31 -6.14 -4.12
C GLY A 20 -18.70 -7.32 -3.22
N TYR A 21 -17.79 -7.85 -2.41
CA TYR A 21 -18.07 -8.96 -1.50
C TYR A 21 -18.67 -8.52 -0.18
N PHE A 22 -18.47 -7.28 0.25
CA PHE A 22 -19.09 -6.77 1.48
C PHE A 22 -19.42 -5.29 1.37
N GLY A 23 -20.47 -4.88 2.08
CA GLY A 23 -20.94 -3.51 1.99
C GLY A 23 -22.21 -3.30 2.80
N VAL A 24 -22.81 -2.15 2.57
CA VAL A 24 -24.06 -1.72 3.18
C VAL A 24 -25.07 -1.48 2.07
N GLU A 25 -26.28 -2.00 2.24
CA GLU A 25 -27.43 -1.69 1.41
C GLU A 25 -28.40 -0.83 2.21
N TYR A 26 -28.92 0.21 1.55
CA TYR A 26 -29.91 1.13 2.11
C TYR A 26 -31.25 0.84 1.44
N GLN A 27 -32.05 -0.03 2.07
CA GLN A 27 -33.40 -0.37 1.60
C GLN A 27 -34.45 0.17 2.58
N THR A 28 -34.97 -0.66 3.48
CA THR A 28 -35.86 -0.26 4.59
C THR A 28 -35.10 -0.03 5.91
N GLY A 29 -33.77 -0.01 5.84
CA GLY A 29 -32.82 0.08 6.95
C GLY A 29 -31.38 -0.11 6.44
N ILE A 30 -30.42 -0.13 7.36
CA ILE A 30 -29.01 -0.43 7.07
C ILE A 30 -28.83 -1.94 7.11
N ILE A 31 -28.59 -2.57 5.95
CA ILE A 31 -28.32 -4.01 5.86
C ILE A 31 -26.87 -4.21 5.46
N GLU A 32 -26.07 -4.77 6.35
CA GLU A 32 -24.70 -5.17 6.05
C GLU A 32 -24.64 -6.54 5.40
N HIS A 33 -24.02 -6.67 4.23
CA HIS A 33 -23.85 -7.95 3.55
C HIS A 33 -22.39 -8.39 3.51
N ALA A 34 -22.19 -9.71 3.40
CA ALA A 34 -20.92 -10.34 3.04
C ALA A 34 -21.20 -11.59 2.19
N LYS A 35 -20.39 -11.82 1.16
CA LYS A 35 -20.51 -12.98 0.26
C LYS A 35 -19.15 -13.39 -0.30
N GLY A 36 -19.10 -14.56 -0.90
CA GLY A 36 -17.91 -15.03 -1.62
C GLY A 36 -16.74 -15.39 -0.69
N PRO A 37 -15.52 -15.44 -1.24
CA PRO A 37 -14.33 -15.96 -0.55
C PRO A 37 -13.95 -15.25 0.75
N ILE A 38 -14.37 -14.01 1.00
CA ILE A 38 -14.06 -13.32 2.27
C ILE A 38 -14.59 -14.08 3.48
N LEU A 39 -15.67 -14.87 3.32
CA LEU A 39 -16.26 -15.63 4.42
C LEU A 39 -15.31 -16.71 4.97
N ASN A 40 -14.34 -17.16 4.16
CA ASN A 40 -13.31 -18.12 4.58
C ASN A 40 -12.27 -17.51 5.53
N TYR A 41 -12.26 -16.19 5.67
CA TYR A 41 -11.31 -15.43 6.49
C TYR A 41 -11.98 -14.79 7.71
N CYS A 42 -13.25 -15.12 7.94
CA CYS A 42 -13.96 -14.70 9.14
C CYS A 42 -13.27 -15.21 10.40
N PRO A 43 -13.24 -14.41 11.48
CA PRO A 43 -12.62 -14.83 12.72
C PRO A 43 -13.35 -16.03 13.33
N TYR A 44 -12.59 -16.92 13.95
CA TYR A 44 -13.13 -18.03 14.72
C TYR A 44 -13.85 -17.52 15.97
N ASN A 45 -15.08 -17.99 16.20
CA ASN A 45 -15.83 -17.64 17.40
C ASN A 45 -15.91 -18.83 18.35
N ASN A 46 -15.25 -18.69 19.51
CA ASN A 46 -15.21 -19.72 20.55
C ASN A 46 -16.59 -20.07 21.13
N THR A 47 -17.52 -19.12 21.18
CA THR A 47 -18.86 -19.33 21.74
C THR A 47 -19.69 -20.28 20.88
N PHE A 48 -19.56 -20.18 19.55
CA PHE A 48 -20.37 -20.96 18.60
C PHE A 48 -19.61 -22.16 18.02
N GLY A 49 -18.28 -22.21 18.16
CA GLY A 49 -17.46 -23.33 17.69
C GLY A 49 -17.18 -23.33 16.18
N TYR A 50 -17.41 -22.21 15.50
CA TYR A 50 -17.12 -22.05 14.06
C TYR A 50 -16.73 -20.62 13.70
N SER A 51 -16.09 -20.45 12.53
CA SER A 51 -15.71 -19.13 12.00
C SER A 51 -16.90 -18.42 11.35
N TYR A 52 -17.17 -17.18 11.75
CA TYR A 52 -18.18 -16.35 11.10
C TYR A 52 -17.95 -14.85 11.37
N CYS A 53 -18.36 -14.01 10.40
CA CYS A 53 -18.22 -12.57 10.50
C CYS A 53 -19.44 -11.95 11.16
N SER A 54 -19.39 -11.73 12.48
CA SER A 54 -20.56 -11.27 13.25
C SER A 54 -21.04 -9.84 12.96
N ASN A 55 -20.19 -8.97 12.42
CA ASN A 55 -20.49 -7.56 12.17
C ASN A 55 -19.66 -7.02 10.98
N TYR A 56 -19.90 -5.77 10.59
CA TYR A 56 -19.18 -5.10 9.50
C TYR A 56 -17.67 -5.13 9.66
N LEU A 57 -17.17 -4.93 10.88
CA LEU A 57 -15.75 -4.82 11.16
C LEU A 57 -15.04 -6.18 11.01
N HIS A 58 -15.71 -7.29 11.35
CA HIS A 58 -15.24 -8.63 11.01
C HIS A 58 -15.22 -8.88 9.50
N LYS A 59 -16.24 -8.42 8.76
CA LYS A 59 -16.29 -8.53 7.29
C LYS A 59 -15.15 -7.74 6.64
N ALA A 60 -14.90 -6.51 7.11
CA ALA A 60 -13.81 -5.65 6.65
C ALA A 60 -12.42 -6.25 6.95
N SER A 61 -12.20 -6.80 8.16
CA SER A 61 -10.96 -7.50 8.52
C SER A 61 -10.72 -8.71 7.59
N SER A 62 -11.77 -9.49 7.34
CA SER A 62 -11.71 -10.65 6.44
C SER A 62 -11.43 -10.24 4.99
N GLY A 63 -12.02 -9.12 4.55
CA GLY A 63 -11.78 -8.51 3.24
C GLY A 63 -10.32 -8.09 3.05
N VAL A 64 -9.67 -7.52 4.08
CA VAL A 64 -8.24 -7.17 4.05
C VAL A 64 -7.37 -8.41 3.82
N ILE A 65 -7.60 -9.48 4.59
CA ILE A 65 -6.81 -10.71 4.47
C ILE A 65 -7.03 -11.37 3.10
N ASN A 66 -8.29 -11.43 2.66
CA ASN A 66 -8.63 -11.98 1.35
C ASN A 66 -8.04 -11.15 0.19
N LEU A 67 -7.94 -9.83 0.33
CA LEU A 67 -7.30 -8.97 -0.67
C LEU A 67 -5.82 -9.24 -0.78
N LEU A 68 -5.11 -9.35 0.35
CA LEU A 68 -3.70 -9.68 0.34
C LEU A 68 -3.45 -10.99 -0.41
N GLU A 69 -4.20 -12.05 -0.07
CA GLU A 69 -4.13 -13.36 -0.73
C GLU A 69 -4.28 -13.24 -2.25
N ASN A 70 -5.33 -12.56 -2.71
CA ASN A 70 -5.62 -12.45 -4.14
C ASN A 70 -4.65 -11.55 -4.88
N LEU A 71 -4.12 -10.50 -4.24
CA LEU A 71 -3.16 -9.61 -4.88
C LEU A 71 -1.75 -10.21 -4.97
N LYS A 72 -1.42 -11.19 -4.13
CA LYS A 72 -0.07 -11.79 -4.14
C LYS A 72 0.28 -12.45 -5.47
N LYS A 73 -0.70 -12.97 -6.21
CA LYS A 73 -0.51 -13.59 -7.53
C LYS A 73 0.06 -12.65 -8.60
N TYR A 74 0.00 -11.33 -8.36
CA TYR A 74 0.54 -10.31 -9.26
C TYR A 74 2.01 -9.96 -8.99
N ASN A 75 2.68 -10.66 -8.09
CA ASN A 75 4.09 -10.42 -7.73
C ASN A 75 4.39 -8.97 -7.34
N LEU A 76 3.41 -8.28 -6.75
CA LEU A 76 3.62 -6.97 -6.15
C LEU A 76 4.58 -7.09 -4.96
N GLU A 77 5.36 -6.04 -4.74
CA GLU A 77 6.12 -5.88 -3.50
C GLU A 77 5.18 -5.88 -2.30
N TYR A 78 5.62 -6.42 -1.16
CA TYR A 78 4.79 -6.54 0.04
C TYR A 78 4.32 -5.17 0.55
N ASP A 79 5.16 -4.15 0.41
CA ASP A 79 4.81 -2.76 0.69
C ASP A 79 3.60 -2.29 -0.11
N LYS A 80 3.58 -2.55 -1.41
CA LYS A 80 2.48 -2.15 -2.31
C LYS A 80 1.21 -2.96 -2.04
N LEU A 81 1.34 -4.25 -1.69
CA LEU A 81 0.21 -5.07 -1.23
C LEU A 81 -0.45 -4.49 0.03
N ALA A 82 0.37 -4.12 1.02
CA ALA A 82 -0.12 -3.53 2.25
C ALA A 82 -0.77 -2.17 2.01
N GLU A 83 -0.19 -1.31 1.16
CA GLU A 83 -0.78 -0.03 0.76
C GLU A 83 -2.19 -0.18 0.17
N TYR A 84 -2.40 -1.09 -0.79
CA TYR A 84 -3.73 -1.33 -1.36
C TYR A 84 -4.71 -1.91 -0.36
N ALA A 85 -4.26 -2.81 0.51
CA ALA A 85 -5.11 -3.38 1.54
C ALA A 85 -5.60 -2.32 2.56
N ILE A 86 -4.70 -1.40 2.95
CA ILE A 86 -5.01 -0.29 3.86
C ILE A 86 -5.91 0.74 3.18
N LEU A 87 -5.69 1.05 1.91
CA LEU A 87 -6.56 1.94 1.11
C LEU A 87 -7.98 1.38 1.01
N LEU A 88 -8.14 0.10 0.65
CA LEU A 88 -9.45 -0.53 0.59
C LEU A 88 -10.13 -0.49 1.96
N LEU A 89 -9.42 -0.86 3.03
CA LEU A 89 -9.97 -0.81 4.39
C LEU A 89 -10.47 0.59 4.76
N SER A 90 -9.64 1.62 4.56
CA SER A 90 -10.00 3.01 4.89
C SER A 90 -11.21 3.48 4.07
N TYR A 91 -11.24 3.15 2.78
CA TYR A 91 -12.34 3.47 1.89
C TYR A 91 -13.66 2.85 2.36
N LYS A 92 -13.66 1.56 2.68
CA LYS A 92 -14.86 0.82 3.12
C LYS A 92 -15.38 1.33 4.46
N LEU A 93 -14.49 1.56 5.43
CA LEU A 93 -14.88 2.16 6.70
C LEU A 93 -15.50 3.56 6.50
N ASN A 94 -14.92 4.38 5.61
CA ASN A 94 -15.42 5.72 5.31
C ASN A 94 -16.80 5.74 4.61
N GLN A 95 -17.19 4.64 3.94
CA GLN A 95 -18.52 4.49 3.35
C GLN A 95 -19.61 4.11 4.37
N HIS A 96 -19.23 3.52 5.50
CA HIS A 96 -20.16 3.08 6.53
C HIS A 96 -20.43 4.21 7.52
N LEU A 97 -21.69 4.69 7.61
CA LEU A 97 -22.05 5.86 8.43
C LEU A 97 -21.55 5.77 9.88
N GLU A 98 -21.75 4.63 10.54
CA GLU A 98 -21.33 4.42 11.93
C GLU A 98 -19.82 4.20 12.11
N HIS A 99 -19.10 3.84 11.04
CA HIS A 99 -17.69 3.44 11.11
C HIS A 99 -16.76 4.39 10.35
N LYS A 100 -17.29 5.47 9.80
CA LYS A 100 -16.52 6.47 9.04
C LYS A 100 -15.38 7.09 9.83
N SER A 101 -15.57 7.27 11.13
CA SER A 101 -14.58 7.85 12.05
C SER A 101 -13.79 6.78 12.82
N THR A 102 -13.79 5.53 12.34
CA THR A 102 -13.04 4.45 12.98
C THR A 102 -11.55 4.75 12.97
N ASP A 103 -10.94 4.69 14.15
CA ASP A 103 -9.48 4.71 14.29
C ASP A 103 -8.88 3.43 13.72
N LEU A 104 -8.04 3.56 12.67
CA LEU A 104 -7.47 2.42 11.96
C LEU A 104 -6.51 1.59 12.81
N ASN A 105 -5.79 2.20 13.75
CA ASN A 105 -4.92 1.47 14.67
C ASN A 105 -5.74 0.66 15.67
N LYS A 106 -6.80 1.25 16.22
CA LYS A 106 -7.76 0.52 17.05
C LYS A 106 -8.44 -0.61 16.27
N PHE A 107 -8.80 -0.36 15.01
CA PHE A 107 -9.36 -1.38 14.13
C PHE A 107 -8.37 -2.53 13.95
N TYR A 108 -7.11 -2.22 13.63
CA TYR A 108 -6.06 -3.20 13.42
C TYR A 108 -5.87 -4.10 14.62
N THR A 109 -5.63 -3.51 15.79
CA THR A 109 -5.41 -4.24 17.05
C THR A 109 -6.62 -5.05 17.50
N THR A 110 -7.84 -4.60 17.17
CA THR A 110 -9.08 -5.27 17.60
C THR A 110 -9.51 -6.37 16.64
N TYR A 111 -9.42 -6.15 15.33
CA TYR A 111 -10.07 -6.98 14.32
C TYR A 111 -9.09 -7.69 13.38
N ILE A 112 -7.92 -7.12 13.11
CA ILE A 112 -6.92 -7.76 12.24
C ILE A 112 -5.98 -8.62 13.07
N GLU A 113 -5.33 -8.07 14.11
CA GLU A 113 -4.37 -8.82 14.94
C GLU A 113 -5.03 -10.01 15.65
N LYS A 114 -6.31 -9.89 16.02
CA LYS A 114 -7.08 -10.96 16.68
C LYS A 114 -7.69 -11.97 15.72
N ASN A 115 -7.62 -11.74 14.41
CA ASN A 115 -8.12 -12.70 13.44
C ASN A 115 -7.20 -13.94 13.44
N ASN A 116 -7.77 -15.14 13.57
CA ASN A 116 -7.02 -16.40 13.58
C ASN A 116 -6.22 -16.66 12.28
N HIS A 117 -6.49 -15.92 11.21
CA HIS A 117 -5.70 -15.96 9.98
C HIS A 117 -4.46 -15.05 10.02
N TYR A 118 -4.36 -14.10 10.94
CA TYR A 118 -3.31 -13.06 10.97
C TYR A 118 -1.87 -13.60 10.89
N ASN A 119 -1.58 -14.70 11.59
CA ASN A 119 -0.27 -15.35 11.61
C ASN A 119 -0.10 -16.44 10.55
N LYS A 120 -1.11 -16.67 9.69
CA LYS A 120 -0.98 -17.61 8.58
C LYS A 120 -0.13 -16.99 7.47
N LYS A 121 0.56 -17.87 6.74
CA LYS A 121 1.41 -17.50 5.62
C LYS A 121 0.64 -17.48 4.31
N ILE A 122 0.94 -16.48 3.48
CA ILE A 122 0.24 -16.23 2.21
C ILE A 122 0.59 -17.22 1.08
N ASN A 123 1.71 -17.95 1.21
CA ASN A 123 2.21 -18.90 0.19
C ASN A 123 2.51 -20.27 0.82
N GLY A 124 1.65 -20.76 1.71
CA GLY A 124 1.98 -21.92 2.54
C GLY A 124 3.27 -21.66 3.34
N ASP A 125 4.11 -22.67 3.55
CA ASP A 125 5.20 -22.60 4.53
C ASP A 125 6.36 -21.64 4.20
N ASN A 126 6.46 -21.13 2.98
CA ASN A 126 7.62 -20.33 2.54
C ASN A 126 7.34 -18.81 2.40
N GLY A 127 6.08 -18.38 2.56
CA GLY A 127 5.70 -16.97 2.47
C GLY A 127 5.81 -16.22 3.81
N PRO A 128 5.84 -14.87 3.77
CA PRO A 128 5.58 -14.07 4.97
C PRO A 128 4.16 -14.30 5.47
N THR A 129 3.94 -14.00 6.75
CA THR A 129 2.60 -13.98 7.32
C THR A 129 1.82 -12.75 6.87
N TYR A 130 0.49 -12.77 6.96
CA TYR A 130 -0.30 -11.55 6.71
C TYR A 130 0.11 -10.41 7.66
N LYS A 131 0.42 -10.76 8.92
CA LYS A 131 1.06 -9.87 9.88
C LYS A 131 2.31 -9.18 9.31
N ASP A 132 3.25 -9.95 8.77
CA ASP A 132 4.51 -9.40 8.29
C ASP A 132 4.28 -8.40 7.14
N ILE A 133 3.36 -8.73 6.22
CA ILE A 133 2.99 -7.85 5.10
C ILE A 133 2.35 -6.56 5.60
N ILE A 134 1.30 -6.65 6.41
CA ILE A 134 0.59 -5.44 6.88
C ILE A 134 1.52 -4.57 7.73
N ASN A 135 2.40 -5.19 8.52
CA ASN A 135 3.32 -4.44 9.37
C ASN A 135 4.35 -3.62 8.58
N THR A 136 4.63 -3.91 7.30
CA THR A 136 5.54 -3.06 6.50
C THR A 136 4.97 -1.66 6.25
N LYS A 137 3.65 -1.48 6.42
CA LYS A 137 2.94 -0.20 6.29
C LYS A 137 2.06 0.12 7.51
N LYS A 138 2.39 -0.43 8.68
CA LYS A 138 1.59 -0.22 9.92
C LYS A 138 1.41 1.26 10.26
N ASP A 139 2.40 2.07 9.94
CA ASP A 139 2.39 3.49 10.20
C ASP A 139 1.29 4.25 9.44
N LEU A 140 0.85 3.76 8.27
CA LEU A 140 -0.34 4.29 7.58
C LEU A 140 -1.63 4.14 8.40
N MET A 141 -1.70 3.13 9.28
CA MET A 141 -2.85 2.90 10.16
C MET A 141 -2.76 3.69 11.49
N ASN A 142 -1.56 4.09 11.90
CA ASN A 142 -1.32 4.76 13.18
C ASN A 142 -1.69 6.26 13.17
N ILE A 143 -2.08 6.78 12.02
CA ILE A 143 -2.22 8.22 11.79
C ILE A 143 -3.64 8.52 11.31
N LYS A 144 -4.22 9.62 11.79
CA LYS A 144 -5.65 9.95 11.61
C LYS A 144 -6.00 10.41 10.18
N GLU A 145 -4.99 10.74 9.40
CA GLU A 145 -5.12 11.37 8.10
C GLU A 145 -5.34 10.38 6.94
N MET A 146 -5.33 9.07 7.20
CA MET A 146 -5.49 8.06 6.14
C MET A 146 -6.79 8.24 5.33
N SER A 147 -7.87 8.69 5.98
CA SER A 147 -9.14 8.94 5.31
C SER A 147 -9.10 10.04 4.25
N LYS A 148 -8.10 10.93 4.30
CA LYS A 148 -7.91 11.98 3.29
C LYS A 148 -7.51 11.40 1.92
N PHE A 149 -6.92 10.20 1.89
CA PHE A 149 -6.57 9.49 0.65
C PHE A 149 -7.78 8.85 -0.04
N ASN A 150 -8.92 8.70 0.66
CA ASN A 150 -10.10 8.03 0.13
C ASN A 150 -10.68 8.73 -1.11
N GLY A 151 -10.56 10.06 -1.20
CA GLY A 151 -11.01 10.81 -2.39
C GLY A 151 -10.23 10.41 -3.65
N LEU A 152 -8.89 10.39 -3.57
CA LEU A 152 -8.02 9.95 -4.66
C LEU A 152 -8.27 8.49 -5.04
N PHE A 153 -8.30 7.62 -4.02
CA PHE A 153 -8.51 6.19 -4.24
C PHE A 153 -9.87 5.90 -4.87
N SER A 154 -10.94 6.57 -4.41
CA SER A 154 -12.29 6.42 -4.95
C SER A 154 -12.36 6.79 -6.43
N ILE A 155 -11.69 7.86 -6.86
CA ILE A 155 -11.65 8.28 -8.26
C ILE A 155 -10.91 7.23 -9.12
N LEU A 156 -9.72 6.80 -8.70
CA LEU A 156 -8.97 5.76 -9.41
C LEU A 156 -9.74 4.44 -9.48
N PHE A 157 -10.34 4.04 -8.36
CA PHE A 157 -11.18 2.86 -8.28
C PHE A 157 -12.35 2.94 -9.27
N SER A 158 -13.05 4.07 -9.36
CA SER A 158 -14.09 4.32 -10.36
C SER A 158 -13.55 4.19 -11.78
N PHE A 159 -12.40 4.77 -12.07
CA PHE A 159 -11.81 4.73 -13.42
C PHE A 159 -11.47 3.31 -13.86
N TYR A 160 -10.72 2.58 -13.04
CA TYR A 160 -10.36 1.20 -13.36
C TYR A 160 -11.57 0.26 -13.39
N ASN A 161 -12.61 0.51 -12.58
CA ASN A 161 -13.86 -0.23 -12.67
C ASN A 161 -14.56 -0.06 -14.02
N GLU A 162 -14.60 1.15 -14.56
CA GLU A 162 -15.20 1.41 -15.87
C GLU A 162 -14.37 0.82 -17.02
N ILE A 163 -13.04 0.87 -16.90
CA ILE A 163 -12.11 0.19 -17.82
C ILE A 163 -12.33 -1.33 -17.82
N ASN A 164 -12.47 -1.93 -16.63
CA ASN A 164 -12.72 -3.36 -16.49
C ASN A 164 -14.08 -3.80 -17.03
N LYS A 165 -15.05 -2.89 -17.10
CA LYS A 165 -16.37 -3.11 -17.70
C LYS A 165 -16.41 -2.78 -19.20
N ASN A 166 -15.29 -2.40 -19.81
CA ASN A 166 -15.20 -1.91 -21.19
C ASN A 166 -16.14 -0.72 -21.47
N LYS A 167 -16.35 0.14 -20.46
CA LYS A 167 -17.20 1.34 -20.53
C LYS A 167 -16.40 2.64 -20.51
N TRP A 168 -15.07 2.55 -20.49
CA TRP A 168 -14.18 3.69 -20.34
C TRP A 168 -14.18 4.61 -21.57
N ASN A 169 -14.37 5.90 -21.33
CA ASN A 169 -14.15 6.97 -22.30
C ASN A 169 -13.49 8.16 -21.59
N CYS A 170 -12.31 8.57 -22.07
CA CYS A 170 -11.54 9.68 -21.50
C CYS A 170 -12.35 10.99 -21.40
N GLU A 171 -13.14 11.32 -22.44
CA GLU A 171 -13.90 12.57 -22.51
C GLU A 171 -14.91 12.69 -21.36
N ASN A 172 -15.61 11.58 -21.06
CA ASN A 172 -16.62 11.51 -20.00
C ASN A 172 -16.03 11.64 -18.58
N HIS A 173 -14.70 11.59 -18.43
CA HIS A 173 -14.03 11.55 -17.13
C HIS A 173 -13.09 12.73 -16.88
N SER A 174 -13.01 13.71 -17.80
CA SER A 174 -12.18 14.90 -17.64
C SER A 174 -12.46 15.65 -16.32
N THR A 175 -13.74 15.76 -15.93
CA THR A 175 -14.14 16.42 -14.67
C THR A 175 -13.60 15.69 -13.43
N LYS A 176 -13.77 14.35 -13.35
CA LYS A 176 -13.23 13.54 -12.25
C LYS A 176 -11.70 13.55 -12.26
N ALA A 177 -11.06 13.61 -13.43
CA ALA A 177 -9.62 13.70 -13.54
C ALA A 177 -9.09 15.03 -12.95
N LYS A 178 -9.78 16.15 -13.20
CA LYS A 178 -9.48 17.45 -12.56
C LYS A 178 -9.68 17.41 -11.05
N GLU A 179 -10.74 16.73 -10.58
CA GLU A 179 -10.97 16.50 -9.15
C GLU A 179 -9.84 15.69 -8.51
N PHE A 180 -9.32 14.67 -9.20
CA PHE A 180 -8.16 13.90 -8.74
C PHE A 180 -6.94 14.82 -8.56
N ILE A 181 -6.62 15.68 -9.53
CA ILE A 181 -5.50 16.62 -9.42
C ILE A 181 -5.69 17.57 -8.24
N LYS A 182 -6.88 18.12 -8.05
CA LYS A 182 -7.17 19.02 -6.93
C LYS A 182 -6.96 18.33 -5.58
N ASN A 183 -7.54 17.15 -5.40
CA ASN A 183 -7.37 16.37 -4.17
C ASN A 183 -5.90 16.00 -3.94
N PHE A 184 -5.15 15.73 -5.02
CA PHE A 184 -3.74 15.40 -4.97
C PHE A 184 -2.91 16.60 -4.53
N GLU A 185 -3.17 17.78 -5.10
CA GLU A 185 -2.53 19.05 -4.72
C GLU A 185 -2.77 19.39 -3.25
N GLU A 186 -4.00 19.25 -2.78
CA GLU A 186 -4.36 19.49 -1.37
C GLU A 186 -3.55 18.58 -0.44
N LEU A 187 -3.48 17.28 -0.71
CA LEU A 187 -2.68 16.33 0.08
C LEU A 187 -1.18 16.60 -0.01
N ASN A 188 -0.69 16.90 -1.21
CA ASN A 188 0.73 17.17 -1.46
C ASN A 188 1.21 18.45 -0.74
N ASN A 189 0.30 19.41 -0.51
CA ASN A 189 0.56 20.64 0.22
C ASN A 189 0.37 20.52 1.74
N ASP A 190 -0.27 19.46 2.23
CA ASP A 190 -0.51 19.23 3.65
C ASP A 190 0.81 18.87 4.37
N SER A 191 1.21 19.69 5.34
CA SER A 191 2.46 19.51 6.09
C SER A 191 2.51 18.24 6.95
N ASN A 192 1.36 17.75 7.39
CA ASN A 192 1.28 16.51 8.17
C ASN A 192 1.49 15.29 7.28
N ILE A 193 1.11 15.40 6.01
CA ILE A 193 1.28 14.38 4.98
C ILE A 193 2.70 14.41 4.39
N ASN A 194 3.15 15.58 3.92
CA ASN A 194 4.39 15.69 3.16
C ASN A 194 5.68 15.50 3.99
N ARG A 195 5.60 15.58 5.32
CA ARG A 195 6.72 15.23 6.22
C ARG A 195 6.77 13.76 6.56
N ASN A 196 5.71 13.01 6.27
CA ASN A 196 5.65 11.58 6.50
C ASN A 196 6.07 10.81 5.24
N THR A 197 7.11 9.99 5.38
CA THR A 197 7.69 9.25 4.25
C THR A 197 6.75 8.17 3.70
N SER A 198 5.96 7.51 4.55
CA SER A 198 5.02 6.48 4.09
C SER A 198 3.79 7.08 3.41
N TYR A 199 3.29 8.22 3.87
CA TYR A 199 2.26 8.95 3.14
C TYR A 199 2.77 9.49 1.80
N SER A 200 4.01 9.95 1.74
CA SER A 200 4.63 10.34 0.48
C SER A 200 4.76 9.16 -0.48
N LYS A 201 5.09 7.96 0.02
CA LYS A 201 5.11 6.72 -0.76
C LYS A 201 3.72 6.30 -1.23
N LEU A 202 2.71 6.35 -0.35
CA LEU A 202 1.32 6.05 -0.71
C LEU A 202 0.80 7.01 -1.79
N LEU A 203 1.12 8.30 -1.67
CA LEU A 203 0.78 9.30 -2.67
C LEU A 203 1.50 9.03 -4.01
N SER A 204 2.75 8.56 -3.97
CA SER A 204 3.48 8.09 -5.15
C SER A 204 2.79 6.90 -5.81
N THR A 205 2.35 5.90 -5.04
CA THR A 205 1.61 4.75 -5.56
C THR A 205 0.34 5.18 -6.30
N LEU A 206 -0.46 6.08 -5.71
CA LEU A 206 -1.67 6.61 -6.36
C LEU A 206 -1.34 7.49 -7.60
N SER A 207 -0.23 8.24 -7.55
CA SER A 207 0.27 9.02 -8.69
C SER A 207 0.65 8.11 -9.86
N ASP A 208 1.38 7.03 -9.60
CA ASP A 208 1.80 6.08 -10.63
C ASP A 208 0.58 5.40 -11.26
N ASP A 209 -0.39 5.01 -10.44
CA ASP A 209 -1.65 4.42 -10.89
C ASP A 209 -2.48 5.40 -11.75
N TYR A 210 -2.47 6.70 -11.43
CA TYR A 210 -3.07 7.74 -12.27
C TYR A 210 -2.30 7.97 -13.58
N ASN A 211 -0.97 8.01 -13.54
CA ASN A 211 -0.14 8.24 -14.73
C ASN A 211 -0.30 7.12 -15.76
N ASN A 212 -0.53 5.89 -15.30
CA ASN A 212 -0.90 4.76 -16.17
C ASN A 212 -2.21 5.03 -16.95
N LEU A 213 -3.18 5.73 -16.36
CA LEU A 213 -4.40 6.16 -17.04
C LEU A 213 -4.17 7.35 -17.97
N LYS A 214 -3.42 8.35 -17.50
CA LYS A 214 -3.06 9.54 -18.28
C LYS A 214 -2.35 9.19 -19.59
N ASN A 215 -1.51 8.15 -19.59
CA ASN A 215 -0.86 7.67 -20.82
C ASN A 215 -1.86 7.13 -21.86
N LYS A 216 -3.07 6.72 -21.44
CA LYS A 216 -4.18 6.31 -22.31
C LYS A 216 -5.15 7.45 -22.62
N CYS A 217 -5.16 8.50 -21.79
CA CYS A 217 -6.00 9.70 -21.92
C CYS A 217 -5.11 10.94 -21.89
N THR A 218 -4.53 11.29 -23.04
CA THR A 218 -3.53 12.37 -23.13
C THR A 218 -4.05 13.75 -22.70
N ASP A 219 -5.36 13.95 -22.74
CA ASP A 219 -6.03 15.19 -22.33
C ASP A 219 -6.21 15.30 -20.81
N PHE A 220 -5.85 14.25 -20.06
CA PHE A 220 -5.87 14.32 -18.60
C PHE A 220 -4.76 15.25 -18.10
N PRO A 221 -5.09 16.13 -17.13
CA PRO A 221 -4.11 17.04 -16.55
C PRO A 221 -2.93 16.30 -15.94
N SER A 222 -1.75 16.90 -16.00
CA SER A 222 -0.55 16.33 -15.38
C SER A 222 -0.56 16.58 -13.87
N LEU A 223 -0.05 15.61 -13.10
CA LEU A 223 0.14 15.78 -11.67
C LEU A 223 1.29 16.74 -11.38
N PRO A 224 1.18 17.59 -10.34
CA PRO A 224 2.32 18.34 -9.84
C PRO A 224 3.34 17.39 -9.22
N LYS A 225 4.60 17.84 -9.11
CA LYS A 225 5.66 17.07 -8.46
C LYS A 225 5.33 16.85 -6.98
N ILE A 226 5.51 15.62 -6.50
CA ILE A 226 5.36 15.29 -5.07
C ILE A 226 6.40 16.07 -4.26
N LYS A 227 5.93 16.77 -3.23
CA LYS A 227 6.75 17.43 -2.23
C LYS A 227 7.26 16.34 -1.29
N THR A 228 8.48 15.89 -1.51
CA THR A 228 9.17 15.02 -0.56
C THR A 228 9.69 15.87 0.60
N PRO A 229 9.74 15.33 1.83
CA PRO A 229 10.43 16.00 2.91
C PRO A 229 11.88 16.24 2.46
N PRO A 230 12.50 17.38 2.80
CA PRO A 230 13.92 17.57 2.53
C PRO A 230 14.65 16.42 3.22
N SER A 231 15.34 15.59 2.45
CA SER A 231 16.28 14.64 3.01
C SER A 231 17.31 15.47 3.75
N THR A 232 17.29 15.44 5.09
CA THR A 232 18.45 15.83 5.89
C THR A 232 19.53 14.80 5.60
N LEU A 233 20.20 14.95 4.46
CA LEU A 233 21.51 14.37 4.24
C LEU A 233 22.41 15.03 5.28
N ILE A 234 22.57 14.39 6.44
CA ILE A 234 23.70 14.69 7.30
C ILE A 234 24.90 14.14 6.53
N PRO A 235 25.80 14.98 5.98
CA PRO A 235 27.03 14.48 5.42
C PRO A 235 27.81 13.92 6.61
N VAL A 236 27.77 12.60 6.79
CA VAL A 236 28.70 11.94 7.71
C VAL A 236 30.08 12.11 7.07
N LEU A 237 30.81 13.15 7.49
CA LEU A 237 32.23 13.25 7.22
C LEU A 237 32.89 12.04 7.85
N SER A 238 33.12 11.01 7.03
CA SER A 238 33.94 9.88 7.41
C SER A 238 35.37 10.37 7.56
N THR A 239 35.74 10.69 8.80
CA THR A 239 37.12 10.95 9.18
C THR A 239 37.79 9.61 9.41
N PHE A 240 38.23 8.95 8.34
CA PHE A 240 39.17 7.84 8.47
C PHE A 240 40.52 8.42 8.89
N PRO A 241 41.10 8.04 10.05
CA PRO A 241 42.47 8.40 10.37
C PRO A 241 43.40 7.66 9.40
N VAL A 242 44.14 8.44 8.61
CA VAL A 242 45.18 7.92 7.72
C VAL A 242 46.29 7.33 8.58
N ILE A 243 46.41 5.99 8.58
CA ILE A 243 47.55 5.30 9.18
C ILE A 243 48.73 5.42 8.21
N PRO A 244 49.86 6.06 8.59
CA PRO A 244 51.04 6.09 7.75
C PRO A 244 51.75 4.73 7.83
N VAL A 245 51.82 4.02 6.70
CA VAL A 245 52.64 2.82 6.53
C VAL A 245 54.10 3.27 6.37
N PHE A 246 54.96 2.97 7.35
CA PHE A 246 56.40 3.12 7.20
C PHE A 246 56.94 2.00 6.31
N LEU A 247 57.35 2.34 5.09
CA LEU A 247 58.15 1.50 4.19
C LEU A 247 59.60 1.44 4.72
N GLY A 248 59.99 0.30 5.27
CA GLY A 248 61.38 -0.01 5.59
C GLY A 248 62.18 -0.25 4.31
N VAL A 249 63.20 0.58 4.07
CA VAL A 249 64.17 0.40 2.99
C VAL A 249 65.31 -0.48 3.49
N ALA A 250 65.43 -1.70 2.96
CA ALA A 250 66.62 -2.54 3.16
C ALA A 250 67.67 -2.17 2.11
N TYR A 251 68.82 -1.64 2.54
CA TYR A 251 69.95 -1.36 1.67
C TYR A 251 70.71 -2.64 1.30
N LYS A 252 70.87 -2.87 0.00
CA LYS A 252 71.71 -3.92 -0.59
C LYS A 252 73.15 -3.39 -0.70
N VAL A 253 74.07 -3.94 0.08
CA VAL A 253 75.52 -3.65 -0.05
C VAL A 253 76.11 -4.57 -1.12
N ASN A 254 76.54 -3.98 -2.24
CA ASN A 254 77.39 -4.63 -3.25
C ASN A 254 78.77 -3.99 -3.13
N ASN A 255 79.78 -4.73 -2.64
CA ASN A 255 81.18 -4.38 -2.89
C ASN A 255 81.87 -5.53 -3.61
N LYS A 256 82.30 -5.23 -4.84
CA LYS A 256 83.16 -6.06 -5.67
C LYS A 256 84.61 -5.93 -5.22
N GLU A 257 85.19 -7.09 -4.93
CA GLU A 257 86.49 -7.63 -5.37
C GLU A 257 87.86 -6.93 -5.16
N LEU A 258 88.75 -7.80 -4.61
CA LEU A 258 90.16 -8.11 -4.92
C LEU A 258 91.25 -7.03 -4.83
N LYS A 259 92.33 -7.41 -4.13
CA LYS A 259 93.70 -7.49 -4.69
C LYS A 259 94.54 -8.50 -3.89
N LEU A 260 95.48 -9.13 -4.60
CA LEU A 260 96.30 -10.31 -4.27
C LEU A 260 96.94 -10.32 -2.88
#